data_AF-A0AAV8BSU9-F1
#
_entry.id   AF-A0AAV8BSU9-F1
#
_cell.length_a   1.000
_cell.length_b   1.000
_cell.length_c   1.000
_cell.angle_alpha   90.00
_cell.angle_beta   90.00
_cell.angle_gamma   90.00
#
_symmetry.space_group_name_H-M   'P 1'
#
loop_
_entity.id
_entity.type
_entity.pdbx_description
1 polymer ?
#
loop_
_entity_poly.entity_id
_entity_poly.type
_entity_poly.pdbx_seq_one_letter_code
_entity_poly.pdbx_strand_id
1 'polypeptide(L)'
;MKTFPLPSTLLPLLVFLLLGLFRPSASLRPIRDRPSVVTSATWSDENALFKRDEAELNPYYWNITGIYRGTWRFMGPANGSSKFVDSSGFQGVSVLELLSKPSKLQGVHYVTGSITFQDLFDNEREHARLRIEGVYVWPFRQLRMVANSGGDGPFPEEEYFRSNPYHLLGMFSNQVYPDPLKGNNGEKNALTKELEKYCNVEIAAKVSRISASQIEGEHDKYRFEGLTEAPALDSDGECFTPILLNASSINVDVYYNKAVNYTLMVTFISFLQVLLHIRQMEHSNSQFGASKVSLIMIGQQAIMDAYLCLLHLAAGVVVESLFNAFATAAFFKFVVFSIFEMRYFLAIWKATRPASSSENWEVMRRELSVLYSRFYGILVGGILVTYELRVFLRAIVFLAYSFWVPQIVTNIIKDTRKPLHPQYILGMSATRLAIPLYVFGCPSNFLRIEADKWWCICLTVFVAVQASILLVQHYFGSRCFIPRQILPEKYCYHRKVESNSQATDCVICMASIDLSRRYDYMVTPCEHLFHSGCLQRWMDIKMECPTCRRSLPPA
;
A
#
# COMPACT_ATOMS: atom_id res chain seq x y z
N MET A 1 15.42 38.49 4.63
CA MET A 1 15.94 37.32 3.88
C MET A 1 17.44 37.26 4.05
N LYS A 2 17.95 36.33 4.87
CA LYS A 2 19.36 35.95 4.90
C LYS A 2 19.40 34.46 4.61
N THR A 3 19.94 34.10 3.45
CA THR A 3 20.22 32.72 3.04
C THR A 3 21.32 32.18 3.94
N PHE A 4 21.01 31.17 4.75
CA PHE A 4 22.00 30.47 5.57
C PHE A 4 22.35 29.13 4.92
N PRO A 5 23.64 28.74 4.89
CA PRO A 5 24.06 27.46 4.34
C PRO A 5 23.58 26.32 5.25
N LEU A 6 23.03 25.27 4.65
CA LEU A 6 22.77 24.01 5.35
C LEU A 6 24.08 23.47 5.95
N PRO A 7 24.06 22.83 7.13
CA PRO A 7 25.25 22.18 7.68
C PRO A 7 25.73 21.08 6.71
N SER A 8 27.04 21.07 6.45
CA SER A 8 27.73 20.19 5.49
C SER A 8 27.59 18.69 5.77
N THR A 9 27.07 18.31 6.93
CA THR A 9 26.77 16.92 7.33
C THR A 9 25.38 16.45 6.89
N LEU A 10 24.44 17.37 6.61
CA LEU A 10 23.12 17.04 6.05
C LEU A 10 23.15 16.99 4.52
N LEU A 11 24.06 17.70 3.86
CA LEU A 11 24.14 17.77 2.39
C LEU A 11 24.28 16.39 1.71
N PRO A 12 25.16 15.46 2.14
CA PRO A 12 25.24 14.15 1.51
C PRO A 12 24.01 13.29 1.81
N LEU A 13 23.38 13.44 2.98
CA LEU A 13 22.15 12.73 3.37
C LEU A 13 20.93 13.24 2.58
N LEU A 14 20.88 14.55 2.33
CA LEU A 14 19.88 15.21 1.50
C LEU A 14 20.11 14.88 0.02
N VAL A 15 21.35 14.82 -0.46
CA VAL A 15 21.69 14.35 -1.82
C VAL A 15 21.35 12.86 -2.01
N PHE A 16 21.58 12.00 -1.00
CA PHE A 16 21.19 10.59 -1.05
C PHE A 16 19.66 10.40 -1.01
N LEU A 17 18.95 11.23 -0.22
CA LEU A 17 17.49 11.29 -0.21
C LEU A 17 16.94 11.83 -1.53
N LEU A 18 17.55 12.86 -2.11
CA LEU A 18 17.18 13.42 -3.42
C LEU A 18 17.44 12.41 -4.55
N LEU A 19 18.52 11.63 -4.50
CA LEU A 19 18.79 10.56 -5.48
C LEU A 19 17.76 9.42 -5.42
N GLY A 20 17.15 9.17 -4.26
CA GLY A 20 16.00 8.25 -4.12
C GLY A 20 14.65 8.86 -4.53
N LEU A 21 14.51 10.20 -4.41
CA LEU A 21 13.32 10.97 -4.77
C LEU A 21 13.20 11.21 -6.30
N PHE A 22 14.31 11.26 -7.02
CA PHE A 22 14.38 11.65 -8.44
C PHE A 22 14.63 10.50 -9.43
N ARG A 23 14.24 9.26 -9.10
CA ARG A 23 13.87 8.35 -10.19
C ARG A 23 12.41 8.64 -10.52
N PRO A 24 12.09 9.27 -11.67
CA PRO A 24 10.71 9.27 -12.13
C PRO A 24 10.25 7.81 -12.08
N SER A 25 9.10 7.59 -11.46
CA SER A 25 8.40 6.35 -11.69
C SER A 25 8.33 6.22 -13.20
N ALA A 26 8.91 5.16 -13.77
CA ALA A 26 8.27 4.62 -14.95
C ALA A 26 6.82 4.52 -14.52
N SER A 27 5.95 5.25 -15.23
CA SER A 27 4.50 5.17 -15.12
C SER A 27 4.13 3.73 -14.75
N LEU A 28 3.08 3.49 -13.96
CA LEU A 28 2.42 2.18 -13.94
C LEU A 28 2.16 1.80 -15.40
N ARG A 29 3.14 1.14 -16.02
CA ARG A 29 3.18 0.82 -17.43
C ARG A 29 2.43 -0.48 -17.46
N PRO A 30 1.40 -0.62 -18.30
CA PRO A 30 0.86 -1.93 -18.56
C PRO A 30 2.03 -2.82 -19.01
N ILE A 31 2.13 -3.94 -18.30
CA ILE A 31 3.14 -5.00 -18.39
C ILE A 31 3.57 -5.19 -19.84
N ARG A 32 4.83 -4.89 -20.13
CA ARG A 32 5.49 -5.32 -21.38
C ARG A 32 6.49 -6.39 -21.00
N ASP A 33 6.10 -7.65 -21.17
CA ASP A 33 7.03 -8.76 -21.09
C ASP A 33 8.11 -8.58 -22.17
N ARG A 34 9.37 -8.75 -21.77
CA ARG A 34 10.50 -8.77 -22.72
C ARG A 34 10.32 -9.97 -23.66
N PRO A 35 10.47 -9.82 -24.97
CA PRO A 35 10.55 -10.96 -25.87
C PRO A 35 11.85 -11.70 -25.57
N SER A 36 11.73 -12.94 -25.10
CA SER A 36 12.86 -13.87 -25.00
C SER A 36 13.35 -14.18 -26.40
N VAL A 37 14.63 -13.92 -26.64
CA VAL A 37 15.37 -14.21 -27.86
C VAL A 37 15.15 -15.67 -28.29
N VAL A 38 14.56 -15.85 -29.46
CA VAL A 38 14.38 -17.14 -30.12
C VAL A 38 15.74 -17.61 -30.64
N THR A 39 16.27 -18.70 -30.09
CA THR A 39 17.28 -19.52 -30.78
C THR A 39 16.55 -20.68 -31.42
N SER A 40 16.71 -20.82 -32.73
CA SER A 40 16.13 -21.89 -33.55
C SER A 40 16.78 -23.22 -33.21
N ALA A 41 16.12 -24.06 -32.41
CA ALA A 41 16.48 -25.46 -32.22
C ALA A 41 15.51 -26.36 -32.99
N THR A 42 16.09 -27.29 -33.75
CA THR A 42 15.45 -28.18 -34.73
C THR A 42 14.72 -29.36 -34.08
N TRP A 43 13.62 -29.77 -34.72
CA TRP A 43 12.57 -30.72 -34.36
C TRP A 43 12.93 -32.14 -33.87
N SER A 44 14.21 -32.53 -33.81
CA SER A 44 14.60 -33.93 -33.55
C SER A 44 14.98 -34.24 -32.10
N ASP A 45 15.39 -33.25 -31.30
CA ASP A 45 15.97 -33.49 -29.97
C ASP A 45 14.98 -33.38 -28.80
N GLU A 46 13.74 -32.93 -29.04
CA GLU A 46 12.73 -32.80 -27.98
C GLU A 46 12.12 -34.16 -27.57
N ASN A 47 12.15 -35.21 -28.39
CA ASN A 47 11.48 -36.46 -28.01
C ASN A 47 12.18 -37.27 -26.91
N ALA A 48 13.46 -37.00 -26.63
CA ALA A 48 14.25 -37.79 -25.67
C ALA A 48 14.14 -37.28 -24.21
N LEU A 49 13.90 -35.98 -24.02
CA LEU A 49 13.79 -35.36 -22.68
C LEU A 49 12.39 -35.50 -22.05
N PHE A 50 11.34 -35.62 -22.87
CA PHE A 50 9.94 -35.67 -22.40
C PHE A 50 9.52 -37.05 -21.90
N LYS A 51 10.24 -38.11 -22.27
CA LYS A 51 9.92 -39.49 -21.85
C LYS A 51 10.24 -39.77 -20.38
N ARG A 52 11.04 -38.91 -19.74
CA ARG A 52 11.51 -39.12 -18.36
C ARG A 52 10.54 -38.56 -17.31
N ASP A 53 9.77 -37.53 -17.66
CA ASP A 53 8.78 -36.90 -16.77
C ASP A 53 7.41 -37.63 -16.75
N GLU A 54 7.21 -38.64 -17.61
CA GLU A 54 5.97 -39.43 -17.70
C GLU A 54 5.84 -40.51 -16.60
N ALA A 55 6.91 -40.80 -15.86
CA ALA A 55 6.96 -41.98 -14.98
C ALA A 55 6.39 -41.79 -13.57
N GLU A 56 6.10 -40.56 -13.13
CA GLU A 56 5.79 -40.29 -11.70
C GLU A 56 4.38 -39.73 -11.40
N LEU A 57 3.49 -39.55 -12.39
CA LEU A 57 2.15 -39.00 -12.13
C LEU A 57 0.99 -39.89 -12.60
N ASN A 58 -0.08 -39.88 -11.80
CA ASN A 58 -1.29 -40.65 -12.01
C ASN A 58 -1.90 -40.34 -13.41
N PRO A 59 -1.96 -41.30 -14.35
CA PRO A 59 -2.20 -41.04 -15.77
C PRO A 59 -3.65 -40.61 -16.13
N TYR A 60 -4.50 -40.36 -15.12
CA TYR A 60 -5.95 -40.23 -15.28
C TYR A 60 -6.54 -38.86 -14.88
N TYR A 61 -5.73 -37.88 -14.48
CA TYR A 61 -6.30 -36.59 -14.04
C TYR A 61 -5.52 -35.38 -14.56
N TRP A 62 -5.90 -34.89 -15.74
CA TRP A 62 -5.39 -33.64 -16.31
C TRP A 62 -6.45 -32.55 -16.26
N ASN A 63 -6.36 -31.66 -15.27
CA ASN A 63 -7.30 -30.56 -15.11
C ASN A 63 -6.73 -29.26 -15.68
N ILE A 64 -7.21 -28.83 -16.85
CA ILE A 64 -6.82 -27.54 -17.47
C ILE A 64 -7.73 -26.37 -17.05
N THR A 65 -8.61 -26.58 -16.05
CA THR A 65 -9.46 -25.53 -15.49
C THR A 65 -8.61 -24.40 -14.92
N GLY A 66 -8.93 -23.17 -15.28
CA GLY A 66 -8.23 -21.99 -14.77
C GLY A 66 -8.40 -20.75 -15.65
N ILE A 67 -7.80 -19.66 -15.18
CA ILE A 67 -7.72 -18.41 -15.94
C ILE A 67 -6.37 -18.34 -16.62
N TYR A 68 -6.39 -18.04 -17.91
CA TYR A 68 -5.21 -17.82 -18.73
C TYR A 68 -5.21 -16.37 -19.18
N ARG A 69 -4.09 -15.67 -18.94
CA ARG A 69 -3.88 -14.31 -19.43
C ARG A 69 -2.74 -14.28 -20.43
N GLY A 70 -2.96 -13.59 -21.53
CA GLY A 70 -2.07 -13.64 -22.66
C GLY A 70 -2.12 -12.42 -23.56
N THR A 71 -1.33 -12.50 -24.63
CA THR A 71 -1.32 -11.54 -25.72
C THR A 71 -1.90 -12.18 -26.97
N TRP A 72 -2.62 -11.38 -27.75
CA TRP A 72 -3.12 -11.77 -29.06
C TRP A 72 -2.51 -10.86 -30.14
N ARG A 73 -2.25 -11.41 -31.33
CA ARG A 73 -1.76 -10.66 -32.49
C ARG A 73 -2.31 -11.24 -33.79
N PHE A 74 -2.64 -10.39 -34.75
CA PHE A 74 -2.91 -10.85 -36.12
C PHE A 74 -1.64 -11.41 -36.76
N MET A 75 -1.76 -12.52 -37.47
CA MET A 75 -0.70 -12.96 -38.38
C MET A 75 -0.63 -12.00 -39.57
N GLY A 76 0.60 -11.66 -39.98
CA GLY A 76 0.85 -10.75 -41.10
C GLY A 76 0.12 -11.21 -42.38
N PRO A 77 -0.01 -10.32 -43.38
CA PRO A 77 -0.99 -10.47 -44.45
C PRO A 77 -0.90 -11.84 -45.11
N ALA A 78 -1.95 -12.64 -44.96
CA ALA A 78 -2.18 -13.77 -45.84
C ALA A 78 -2.55 -13.20 -47.21
N ASN A 79 -2.13 -13.85 -48.31
CA ASN A 79 -2.42 -13.40 -49.68
C ASN A 79 -3.92 -13.46 -50.06
N GLY A 80 -4.83 -13.57 -49.10
CA GLY A 80 -6.28 -13.61 -49.29
C GLY A 80 -6.95 -12.36 -48.73
N SER A 81 -7.97 -11.85 -49.42
CA SER A 81 -8.80 -10.75 -48.93
C SER A 81 -9.68 -11.25 -47.79
N SER A 82 -9.53 -10.69 -46.58
CA SER A 82 -10.50 -10.92 -45.50
C SER A 82 -11.72 -10.03 -45.68
N LYS A 83 -12.90 -10.53 -45.30
CA LYS A 83 -14.17 -9.79 -45.41
C LYS A 83 -14.29 -8.71 -44.33
N PHE A 84 -13.66 -8.91 -43.17
CA PHE A 84 -13.69 -7.98 -42.05
C PHE A 84 -12.28 -7.75 -41.46
N VAL A 85 -11.98 -6.47 -41.21
CA VAL A 85 -10.80 -5.89 -40.53
C VAL A 85 -9.46 -6.51 -40.97
N ASP A 86 -8.79 -5.84 -41.89
CA ASP A 86 -7.43 -6.17 -42.31
C ASP A 86 -6.45 -5.16 -41.69
N SER A 87 -6.33 -5.21 -40.37
CA SER A 87 -5.52 -4.26 -39.60
C SER A 87 -4.23 -4.93 -39.14
N SER A 88 -3.29 -5.05 -40.09
CA SER A 88 -1.95 -5.53 -39.83
C SER A 88 -1.27 -4.68 -38.75
N GLY A 89 -1.03 -5.25 -37.56
CA GLY A 89 -0.25 -4.61 -36.49
C GLY A 89 -0.97 -4.41 -35.15
N PHE A 90 -2.27 -4.73 -35.04
CA PHE A 90 -2.96 -4.67 -33.76
C PHE A 90 -2.51 -5.83 -32.85
N GLN A 91 -2.17 -5.47 -31.62
CA GLN A 91 -1.83 -6.39 -30.54
C GLN A 91 -2.63 -5.97 -29.31
N GLY A 92 -3.15 -6.96 -28.58
CA GLY A 92 -3.92 -6.70 -27.37
C GLY A 92 -3.76 -7.80 -26.35
N VAL A 93 -4.54 -7.69 -25.26
CA VAL A 93 -4.53 -8.64 -24.16
C VAL A 93 -5.77 -9.52 -24.25
N SER A 94 -5.59 -10.84 -24.12
CA SER A 94 -6.69 -11.81 -24.08
C SER A 94 -6.75 -12.48 -22.72
N VAL A 95 -7.96 -12.62 -22.18
CA VAL A 95 -8.23 -13.37 -20.95
C VAL A 95 -9.15 -14.54 -21.28
N LEU A 96 -8.71 -15.77 -21.00
CA LEU A 96 -9.49 -16.99 -21.20
C LEU A 96 -9.84 -17.57 -19.84
N GLU A 97 -11.11 -17.88 -19.63
CA GLU A 97 -11.61 -18.59 -18.46
C GLU A 97 -12.07 -19.97 -18.94
N LEU A 98 -11.36 -21.03 -18.56
CA LEU A 98 -11.65 -22.40 -19.01
C LEU A 98 -12.06 -23.28 -17.82
N LEU A 99 -13.09 -24.10 -18.03
CA LEU A 99 -13.56 -25.14 -17.14
C LEU A 99 -13.46 -26.48 -17.85
N SER A 100 -12.70 -27.41 -17.28
CA SER A 100 -12.46 -28.74 -17.83
C SER A 100 -13.22 -29.80 -17.03
N LYS A 101 -14.09 -30.55 -17.70
CA LYS A 101 -14.83 -31.69 -17.13
C LYS A 101 -14.41 -32.99 -17.83
N PRO A 102 -14.11 -34.07 -17.10
CA PRO A 102 -13.78 -35.34 -17.72
C PRO A 102 -14.99 -35.88 -18.49
N SER A 103 -14.76 -36.38 -19.71
CA SER A 103 -15.81 -37.01 -20.51
C SER A 103 -15.90 -38.51 -20.25
N LYS A 104 -16.89 -39.18 -20.86
CA LYS A 104 -17.01 -40.66 -20.84
C LYS A 104 -15.85 -41.35 -21.58
N LEU A 105 -15.13 -40.63 -22.44
CA LEU A 105 -13.98 -41.13 -23.18
C LEU A 105 -12.69 -40.87 -22.38
N GLN A 106 -11.89 -41.91 -22.16
CA GLN A 106 -10.62 -41.78 -21.45
C GLN A 106 -9.66 -40.83 -22.19
N GLY A 107 -9.02 -39.91 -21.46
CA GLY A 107 -8.12 -38.91 -22.02
C GLY A 107 -8.81 -37.73 -22.72
N VAL A 108 -10.14 -37.71 -22.79
CA VAL A 108 -10.89 -36.62 -23.43
C VAL A 108 -11.65 -35.82 -22.38
N HIS A 109 -11.42 -34.51 -22.36
CA HIS A 109 -12.07 -33.57 -21.45
C HIS A 109 -12.93 -32.59 -22.23
N TYR A 110 -14.17 -32.42 -21.79
CA TYR A 110 -15.04 -31.36 -22.29
C TYR A 110 -14.64 -30.03 -21.65
N VAL A 111 -14.49 -28.98 -22.45
CA VAL A 111 -14.02 -27.68 -22.01
C VAL A 111 -15.08 -26.64 -22.34
N THR A 112 -15.52 -25.90 -21.33
CA THR A 112 -16.43 -24.76 -21.48
C THR A 112 -15.79 -23.51 -20.92
N GLY A 113 -16.13 -22.34 -21.45
CA GLY A 113 -15.49 -21.12 -20.99
C GLY A 113 -15.92 -19.85 -21.69
N SER A 114 -15.17 -18.78 -21.41
CA SER A 114 -15.28 -17.54 -22.16
C SER A 114 -13.90 -16.96 -22.47
N ILE A 115 -13.77 -16.37 -23.65
CA ILE A 115 -12.58 -15.58 -24.05
C ILE A 115 -12.99 -14.12 -24.16
N THR A 116 -12.22 -13.25 -23.53
CA THR A 116 -12.39 -11.80 -23.61
C THR A 116 -11.17 -11.20 -24.27
N PHE A 117 -11.38 -10.47 -25.36
CA PHE A 117 -10.36 -9.73 -26.07
C PHE A 117 -10.45 -8.24 -25.72
N GLN A 118 -9.33 -7.66 -25.31
CA GLN A 118 -9.18 -6.22 -25.08
C GLN A 118 -8.61 -5.55 -26.35
N ASP A 119 -9.13 -4.36 -26.66
CA ASP A 119 -8.70 -3.48 -27.76
C ASP A 119 -8.82 -4.07 -29.18
N LEU A 120 -9.90 -4.81 -29.45
CA LEU A 120 -10.17 -5.39 -30.79
C LEU A 120 -10.69 -4.36 -31.81
N PHE A 121 -11.27 -3.24 -31.36
CA PHE A 121 -11.92 -2.26 -32.23
C PHE A 121 -11.43 -0.85 -31.91
N ASP A 122 -11.15 -0.07 -32.96
CA ASP A 122 -10.44 1.24 -32.91
C ASP A 122 -11.32 2.40 -32.38
N ASN A 123 -12.54 2.13 -31.94
CA ASN A 123 -13.44 3.12 -31.37
C ASN A 123 -14.12 2.59 -30.10
N GLU A 124 -13.82 3.27 -29.00
CA GLU A 124 -14.33 3.07 -27.65
C GLU A 124 -13.91 1.76 -26.95
N ARG A 125 -13.82 1.86 -25.62
CA ARG A 125 -13.23 0.90 -24.67
C ARG A 125 -14.08 -0.36 -24.52
N GLU A 126 -14.34 -1.04 -25.63
CA GLU A 126 -15.27 -2.17 -25.69
C GLU A 126 -14.52 -3.51 -25.67
N HIS A 127 -15.00 -4.38 -24.79
CA HIS A 127 -14.44 -5.71 -24.58
C HIS A 127 -15.30 -6.73 -25.34
N ALA A 128 -14.73 -7.44 -26.31
CA ALA A 128 -15.46 -8.52 -26.99
C ALA A 128 -15.35 -9.80 -26.17
N ARG A 129 -16.47 -10.25 -25.57
CA ARG A 129 -16.56 -11.52 -24.83
C ARG A 129 -17.26 -12.57 -25.69
N LEU A 130 -16.56 -13.67 -26.00
CA LEU A 130 -17.09 -14.80 -26.74
C LEU A 130 -17.23 -16.02 -25.80
N ARG A 131 -18.35 -16.74 -25.90
CA ARG A 131 -18.48 -18.04 -25.21
C ARG A 131 -17.80 -19.11 -26.05
N ILE A 132 -17.09 -20.03 -25.41
CA ILE A 132 -16.32 -21.07 -26.08
C ILE A 132 -16.68 -22.44 -25.50
N GLU A 133 -16.84 -23.40 -26.40
CA GLU A 133 -17.06 -24.81 -26.07
C GLU A 133 -16.10 -25.65 -26.88
N GLY A 134 -15.55 -26.70 -26.28
CA GLY A 134 -14.48 -27.44 -26.92
C GLY A 134 -14.13 -28.74 -26.23
N VAL A 135 -13.09 -29.37 -26.78
CA VAL A 135 -12.59 -30.65 -26.31
C VAL A 135 -11.07 -30.56 -26.18
N TYR A 136 -10.58 -31.01 -25.03
CA TYR A 136 -9.15 -31.22 -24.78
C TYR A 136 -8.84 -32.71 -24.85
N VAL A 137 -7.83 -33.07 -25.64
CA VAL A 137 -7.41 -34.46 -25.86
C VAL A 137 -6.01 -34.68 -25.30
N TRP A 138 -5.96 -35.48 -24.24
CA TRP A 138 -4.76 -36.08 -23.66
C TRP A 138 -4.46 -37.44 -24.32
N PRO A 139 -3.20 -37.83 -24.60
CA PRO A 139 -1.92 -37.17 -24.30
C PRO A 139 -1.43 -36.18 -25.38
N PHE A 140 -2.22 -35.95 -26.43
CA PHE A 140 -1.81 -35.11 -27.56
C PHE A 140 -1.68 -33.62 -27.23
N ARG A 141 -2.16 -33.18 -26.06
CA ARG A 141 -2.11 -31.79 -25.57
C ARG A 141 -2.83 -30.80 -26.51
N GLN A 142 -3.79 -31.30 -27.27
CA GLN A 142 -4.56 -30.53 -28.24
C GLN A 142 -5.87 -30.09 -27.62
N LEU A 143 -6.13 -28.79 -27.66
CA LEU A 143 -7.37 -28.15 -27.27
C LEU A 143 -8.01 -27.56 -28.53
N ARG A 144 -9.22 -28.02 -28.87
CA ARG A 144 -10.01 -27.44 -29.95
C ARG A 144 -11.27 -26.86 -29.36
N MET A 145 -11.55 -25.59 -29.65
CA MET A 145 -12.70 -24.88 -29.14
C MET A 145 -13.39 -24.15 -30.29
N VAL A 146 -14.70 -24.01 -30.19
CA VAL A 146 -15.52 -23.24 -31.11
C VAL A 146 -16.19 -22.14 -30.30
N ALA A 147 -16.16 -20.92 -30.80
CA ALA A 147 -16.89 -19.84 -30.20
C ALA A 147 -18.37 -19.92 -30.62
N ASN A 148 -19.28 -19.89 -29.65
CA ASN A 148 -20.72 -19.88 -29.88
C ASN A 148 -21.32 -18.60 -29.26
N SER A 149 -22.18 -17.87 -29.99
CA SER A 149 -22.88 -16.67 -29.47
C SER A 149 -24.37 -16.92 -29.17
N GLY A 150 -24.84 -18.17 -29.26
CA GLY A 150 -26.27 -18.51 -29.16
C GLY A 150 -26.79 -18.80 -27.75
N GLY A 151 -27.51 -17.86 -27.15
CA GLY A 151 -28.51 -18.13 -26.12
C GLY A 151 -28.69 -17.01 -25.09
N ASP A 152 -29.74 -16.21 -25.26
CA ASP A 152 -30.31 -15.27 -24.27
C ASP A 152 -30.99 -16.03 -23.10
N GLY A 153 -30.28 -17.00 -22.54
CA GLY A 153 -30.67 -17.73 -21.32
C GLY A 153 -29.60 -17.54 -20.25
N PRO A 154 -29.99 -17.44 -18.95
CA PRO A 154 -29.02 -17.50 -17.86
C PRO A 154 -28.28 -18.84 -17.92
N PHE A 155 -26.96 -18.82 -17.69
CA PHE A 155 -26.18 -20.06 -17.69
C PHE A 155 -26.70 -20.98 -16.57
N PRO A 156 -26.90 -22.29 -16.81
CA PRO A 156 -27.05 -23.25 -15.70
C PRO A 156 -25.82 -23.29 -14.78
N GLU A 157 -24.67 -22.82 -15.28
CA GLU A 157 -23.37 -22.79 -14.61
C GLU A 157 -22.91 -21.35 -14.26
N GLU A 158 -23.75 -20.32 -14.43
CA GLU A 158 -23.46 -18.93 -14.01
C GLU A 158 -23.24 -18.86 -12.51
N GLU A 159 -23.92 -19.73 -11.77
CA GLU A 159 -23.76 -19.86 -10.34
C GLU A 159 -22.37 -20.42 -10.00
N TYR A 160 -21.81 -21.32 -10.83
CA TYR A 160 -20.42 -21.77 -10.69
C TYR A 160 -19.47 -20.63 -11.05
N PHE A 161 -19.63 -19.90 -12.16
CA PHE A 161 -18.72 -18.79 -12.51
C PHE A 161 -18.83 -17.56 -11.57
N ARG A 162 -20.00 -17.29 -10.99
CA ARG A 162 -20.20 -16.27 -9.93
C ARG A 162 -19.68 -16.72 -8.56
N SER A 163 -19.75 -18.01 -8.25
CA SER A 163 -19.17 -18.58 -7.02
C SER A 163 -17.70 -18.95 -7.16
N ASN A 164 -17.18 -19.02 -8.39
CA ASN A 164 -15.78 -19.31 -8.66
C ASN A 164 -14.97 -18.05 -8.33
N PRO A 165 -14.04 -18.10 -7.37
CA PRO A 165 -13.29 -16.93 -6.93
C PRO A 165 -12.53 -16.19 -8.06
N TYR A 166 -12.33 -16.87 -9.18
CA TYR A 166 -11.47 -16.54 -10.29
C TYR A 166 -11.99 -15.33 -11.14
N HIS A 167 -13.30 -15.05 -11.15
CA HIS A 167 -13.87 -13.89 -11.89
C HIS A 167 -13.37 -12.51 -11.37
N LEU A 168 -12.75 -12.46 -10.18
CA LEU A 168 -12.29 -11.23 -9.52
C LEU A 168 -10.88 -10.79 -9.94
N LEU A 169 -10.06 -11.64 -10.58
CA LEU A 169 -8.73 -11.22 -11.07
C LEU A 169 -8.81 -10.34 -12.32
N GLY A 170 -9.93 -10.39 -13.05
CA GLY A 170 -10.26 -9.39 -14.06
C GLY A 170 -10.47 -8.00 -13.46
N MET A 171 -10.95 -7.89 -12.21
CA MET A 171 -11.20 -6.59 -11.58
C MET A 171 -9.93 -5.79 -11.26
N PHE A 172 -8.79 -6.45 -11.02
CA PHE A 172 -7.50 -5.75 -10.85
C PHE A 172 -6.95 -5.20 -12.18
N SER A 173 -7.46 -5.66 -13.33
CA SER A 173 -7.23 -5.04 -14.64
C SER A 173 -8.32 -4.03 -15.01
N ASN A 174 -9.53 -4.18 -14.44
CA ASN A 174 -10.73 -3.39 -14.79
C ASN A 174 -11.00 -2.20 -13.87
N GLN A 175 -10.20 -1.94 -12.82
CA GLN A 175 -10.40 -0.78 -11.92
C GLN A 175 -10.08 0.60 -12.51
N VAL A 176 -10.23 0.77 -13.82
CA VAL A 176 -10.37 2.07 -14.47
C VAL A 176 -11.73 2.25 -15.17
N TYR A 177 -12.59 1.23 -15.27
CA TYR A 177 -13.88 1.37 -15.95
C TYR A 177 -15.06 0.77 -15.17
N PRO A 178 -16.19 1.49 -15.09
CA PRO A 178 -17.38 1.03 -14.40
C PRO A 178 -17.96 -0.23 -15.08
N ASP A 179 -18.46 -1.17 -14.25
CA ASP A 179 -19.32 -2.27 -14.69
C ASP A 179 -20.51 -1.71 -15.50
N PRO A 180 -20.79 -2.20 -16.72
CA PRO A 180 -22.01 -1.84 -17.44
C PRO A 180 -23.25 -2.57 -16.90
N LEU A 181 -23.17 -3.25 -15.75
CA LEU A 181 -24.27 -3.99 -15.15
C LEU A 181 -25.17 -3.08 -14.30
N LYS A 182 -25.68 -2.03 -14.94
CA LYS A 182 -26.99 -1.38 -14.68
C LYS A 182 -27.20 -0.25 -15.69
N GLY A 183 -27.06 -0.58 -16.97
CA GLY A 183 -27.53 0.23 -18.08
C GLY A 183 -28.34 -0.67 -19.00
N ASN A 184 -29.56 -0.26 -19.34
CA ASN A 184 -30.44 -0.86 -20.34
C ASN A 184 -29.67 -1.50 -21.50
N ASN A 185 -30.05 -2.73 -21.89
CA ASN A 185 -29.83 -3.36 -23.20
C ASN A 185 -28.83 -2.61 -24.08
N GLY A 186 -27.53 -2.76 -23.80
CA GLY A 186 -26.49 -2.26 -24.69
C GLY A 186 -26.61 -3.01 -26.01
N GLU A 187 -27.00 -2.30 -27.06
CA GLU A 187 -26.97 -2.80 -28.43
C GLU A 187 -25.59 -3.42 -28.69
N LYS A 188 -25.55 -4.73 -28.94
CA LYS A 188 -24.37 -5.36 -29.54
C LYS A 188 -24.02 -4.56 -30.81
N ASN A 189 -22.76 -4.14 -30.98
CA ASN A 189 -22.34 -3.49 -32.21
C ASN A 189 -22.80 -4.29 -33.43
N ALA A 190 -23.35 -3.59 -34.43
CA ALA A 190 -23.85 -4.19 -35.66
C ALA A 190 -22.78 -5.09 -36.33
N LEU A 191 -21.50 -4.72 -36.19
CA LEU A 191 -20.34 -5.42 -36.74
C LEU A 191 -20.04 -6.76 -36.04
N THR A 192 -20.17 -6.83 -34.70
CA THR A 192 -20.07 -8.11 -33.96
C THR A 192 -21.24 -9.02 -34.31
N LYS A 193 -22.45 -8.46 -34.45
CA LYS A 193 -23.64 -9.21 -34.85
C LYS A 193 -23.57 -9.72 -36.29
N GLU A 194 -22.85 -9.03 -37.18
CA GLU A 194 -22.55 -9.48 -38.54
C GLU A 194 -21.44 -10.53 -38.59
N LEU A 195 -20.34 -10.34 -37.86
CA LEU A 195 -19.28 -11.34 -37.72
C LEU A 195 -19.84 -12.67 -37.19
N GLU A 196 -20.74 -12.59 -36.21
CA GLU A 196 -21.44 -13.74 -35.61
C GLU A 196 -22.39 -14.47 -36.58
N LYS A 197 -22.96 -13.78 -37.58
CA LYS A 197 -23.91 -14.37 -38.53
C LYS A 197 -23.23 -15.12 -39.67
N TYR A 198 -22.03 -14.70 -40.04
CA TYR A 198 -21.36 -15.15 -41.25
C TYR A 198 -20.04 -15.89 -41.02
N CYS A 199 -19.56 -15.96 -39.77
CA CYS A 199 -18.26 -16.56 -39.46
C CYS A 199 -18.32 -17.49 -38.24
N ASN A 200 -17.81 -18.71 -38.42
CA ASN A 200 -17.55 -19.62 -37.31
C ASN A 200 -16.13 -19.38 -36.79
N VAL A 201 -15.96 -19.10 -35.51
CA VAL A 201 -14.62 -18.91 -34.93
C VAL A 201 -14.15 -20.22 -34.30
N GLU A 202 -13.13 -20.82 -34.90
CA GLU A 202 -12.45 -22.01 -34.40
C GLU A 202 -11.14 -21.60 -33.72
N ILE A 203 -10.86 -22.21 -32.57
CA ILE A 203 -9.64 -21.97 -31.81
C ILE A 203 -8.93 -23.30 -31.63
N ALA A 204 -7.80 -23.46 -32.30
CA ALA A 204 -6.92 -24.61 -32.16
C ALA A 204 -5.73 -24.22 -31.28
N ALA A 205 -5.52 -24.92 -30.16
CA ALA A 205 -4.47 -24.60 -29.22
C ALA A 205 -3.71 -25.81 -28.69
N LYS A 206 -2.44 -25.58 -28.38
CA LYS A 206 -1.56 -26.52 -27.70
C LYS A 206 -1.37 -26.07 -26.25
N VAL A 207 -1.65 -26.97 -25.32
CA VAL A 207 -1.47 -26.72 -23.88
C VAL A 207 -0.19 -27.40 -23.42
N SER A 208 0.81 -26.64 -23.01
CA SER A 208 2.08 -27.17 -22.48
C SER A 208 2.26 -26.83 -21.01
N ARG A 209 2.88 -27.73 -20.25
CA ARG A 209 3.29 -27.47 -18.87
C ARG A 209 4.66 -26.79 -18.91
N ILE A 210 4.78 -25.64 -18.27
CA ILE A 210 6.06 -25.00 -17.96
C ILE A 210 6.53 -25.62 -16.65
N SER A 211 7.67 -26.31 -16.65
CA SER A 211 8.28 -26.78 -15.42
C SER A 211 8.66 -25.58 -14.55
N ALA A 212 8.26 -25.60 -13.28
CA ALA A 212 8.65 -24.58 -12.32
C ALA A 212 10.17 -24.66 -12.14
N SER A 213 10.88 -23.60 -12.54
CA SER A 213 12.27 -23.43 -12.09
C SER A 213 12.27 -23.44 -10.56
N GLN A 214 13.22 -24.15 -9.94
CA GLN A 214 13.36 -24.48 -8.51
C GLN A 214 13.25 -23.32 -7.46
N ILE A 215 12.87 -22.10 -7.86
CA ILE A 215 12.83 -20.90 -7.03
C ILE A 215 11.39 -20.42 -6.74
N GLU A 216 10.37 -20.83 -7.51
CA GLU A 216 8.96 -20.49 -7.24
C GLU A 216 8.12 -21.76 -7.03
N GLY A 217 7.49 -21.84 -5.86
CA GLY A 217 6.85 -23.04 -5.33
C GLY A 217 5.93 -23.78 -6.31
N GLU A 218 6.23 -25.07 -6.45
CA GLU A 218 5.35 -26.26 -6.57
C GLU A 218 3.94 -26.13 -7.20
N HIS A 219 3.75 -25.28 -8.21
CA HIS A 219 2.51 -25.26 -8.99
C HIS A 219 2.76 -25.22 -10.49
N ASP A 220 2.00 -26.06 -11.19
CA ASP A 220 2.10 -26.22 -12.63
C ASP A 220 1.58 -24.98 -13.34
N LYS A 221 2.49 -24.28 -14.00
CA LYS A 221 2.15 -23.17 -14.89
C LYS A 221 1.88 -23.75 -16.27
N TYR A 222 0.70 -23.51 -16.81
CA TYR A 222 0.32 -23.95 -18.15
C TYR A 222 0.52 -22.81 -19.14
N ARG A 223 1.09 -23.13 -20.30
CA ARG A 223 1.16 -22.23 -21.44
C ARG A 223 0.19 -22.71 -22.51
N PHE A 224 -0.62 -21.78 -22.96
CA PHE A 224 -1.58 -21.93 -24.03
C PHE A 224 -1.02 -21.20 -25.25
N GLU A 225 -0.74 -21.93 -26.32
CA GLU A 225 -0.40 -21.38 -27.62
C GLU A 225 -1.50 -21.78 -28.58
N GLY A 226 -2.31 -20.81 -29.01
CA GLY A 226 -3.48 -21.02 -29.84
C GLY A 226 -3.42 -20.23 -31.13
N LEU A 227 -4.10 -20.73 -32.15
CA LEU A 227 -4.41 -20.04 -33.39
C LEU A 227 -5.93 -20.01 -33.50
N THR A 228 -6.49 -18.82 -33.72
CA THR A 228 -7.90 -18.68 -34.05
C THR A 228 -8.06 -18.52 -35.54
N GLU A 229 -8.87 -19.36 -36.14
CA GLU A 229 -9.22 -19.34 -37.55
C GLU A 229 -10.72 -19.08 -37.66
N ALA A 230 -11.14 -18.35 -38.68
CA ALA A 230 -12.55 -18.10 -38.93
C ALA A 230 -12.93 -18.41 -40.38
N PRO A 231 -13.20 -19.70 -40.69
CA PRO A 231 -13.75 -20.06 -41.98
C PRO A 231 -15.11 -19.38 -42.19
N ALA A 232 -15.32 -18.81 -43.38
CA ALA A 232 -16.62 -18.29 -43.76
C ALA A 232 -17.63 -19.44 -43.95
N LEU A 233 -18.91 -19.14 -43.69
CA LEU A 233 -20.02 -20.09 -43.89
C LEU A 233 -20.31 -20.37 -45.37
N ASP A 234 -19.92 -19.46 -46.27
CA ASP A 234 -20.10 -19.55 -47.73
C ASP A 234 -18.74 -19.43 -48.46
N SER A 235 -18.66 -19.75 -49.75
CA SER A 235 -17.42 -19.86 -50.57
C SER A 235 -16.58 -18.58 -50.72
N ASP A 236 -16.87 -17.53 -49.96
CA ASP A 236 -16.28 -16.20 -50.05
C ASP A 236 -15.24 -15.97 -48.94
N GLY A 237 -14.08 -16.61 -49.08
CA GLY A 237 -12.84 -16.26 -48.37
C GLY A 237 -12.82 -16.48 -46.85
N GLU A 238 -11.71 -16.09 -46.21
CA GLU A 238 -11.57 -16.12 -44.75
C GLU A 238 -12.22 -14.88 -44.13
N CYS A 239 -12.89 -15.04 -42.98
CA CYS A 239 -13.62 -13.94 -42.37
C CYS A 239 -12.69 -12.84 -41.81
N PHE A 240 -11.63 -13.26 -41.12
CA PHE A 240 -10.56 -12.40 -40.59
C PHE A 240 -9.22 -13.14 -40.62
N THR A 241 -8.12 -12.40 -40.57
CA THR A 241 -6.76 -12.97 -40.56
C THR A 241 -6.49 -13.76 -39.28
N PRO A 242 -5.85 -14.94 -39.33
CA PRO A 242 -5.66 -15.77 -38.15
C PRO A 242 -5.01 -15.03 -36.97
N ILE A 243 -5.59 -15.18 -35.77
CA ILE A 243 -5.10 -14.53 -34.55
C ILE A 243 -4.26 -15.54 -33.77
N LEU A 244 -3.01 -15.19 -33.50
CA LEU A 244 -2.15 -15.96 -32.61
C LEU A 244 -2.43 -15.56 -31.16
N LEU A 245 -2.79 -16.54 -30.34
CA LEU A 245 -3.02 -16.43 -28.91
C LEU A 245 -1.83 -17.04 -28.15
N ASN A 246 -1.24 -16.28 -27.24
CA ASN A 246 -0.25 -16.80 -26.29
C ASN A 246 -0.64 -16.40 -24.88
N ALA A 247 -1.07 -17.36 -24.07
CA ALA A 247 -1.54 -17.13 -22.71
C ALA A 247 -0.89 -18.06 -21.69
N SER A 248 -0.78 -17.61 -20.45
CA SER A 248 -0.26 -18.39 -19.33
C SER A 248 -1.28 -18.49 -18.20
N SER A 249 -1.34 -19.65 -17.54
CA SER A 249 -2.25 -19.85 -16.42
C SER A 249 -1.88 -18.99 -15.22
N ILE A 250 -2.90 -18.48 -14.56
CA ILE A 250 -2.80 -17.77 -13.28
C ILE A 250 -3.36 -18.68 -12.21
N ASN A 251 -2.50 -19.10 -11.26
CA ASN A 251 -2.95 -19.83 -10.07
C ASN A 251 -3.52 -18.83 -9.04
N VAL A 252 -4.82 -18.92 -8.79
CA VAL A 252 -5.54 -17.98 -7.92
C VAL A 252 -5.52 -18.44 -6.47
N ASP A 253 -5.40 -19.75 -6.21
CA ASP A 253 -5.25 -20.28 -4.85
C ASP A 253 -3.94 -19.76 -4.22
N VAL A 254 -2.86 -19.72 -5.00
CA VAL A 254 -1.59 -19.11 -4.59
C VAL A 254 -1.76 -17.62 -4.29
N TYR A 255 -2.57 -16.91 -5.08
CA TYR A 255 -2.86 -15.50 -4.87
C TYR A 255 -3.64 -15.27 -3.58
N TYR A 256 -4.67 -16.08 -3.31
CA TYR A 256 -5.44 -16.01 -2.06
C TYR A 256 -4.59 -16.34 -0.85
N ASN A 257 -3.80 -17.41 -0.89
CA ASN A 257 -2.91 -17.77 0.19
C ASN A 257 -1.91 -16.65 0.51
N LYS A 258 -1.35 -16.00 -0.53
CA LYS A 258 -0.49 -14.81 -0.34
C LYS A 258 -1.24 -13.63 0.27
N ALA A 259 -2.47 -13.37 -0.16
CA ALA A 259 -3.28 -12.26 0.36
C ALA A 259 -3.70 -12.52 1.83
N VAL A 260 -4.11 -13.74 2.17
CA VAL A 260 -4.44 -14.15 3.55
C VAL A 260 -3.20 -14.03 4.44
N ASN A 261 -2.05 -14.54 4.01
CA ASN A 261 -0.79 -14.41 4.76
C ASN A 261 -0.40 -12.94 4.99
N TYR A 262 -0.59 -12.09 3.98
CA TYR A 262 -0.41 -10.65 4.12
C TYR A 262 -1.36 -10.05 5.18
N THR A 263 -2.65 -10.38 5.14
CA THR A 263 -3.60 -9.87 6.14
C THR A 263 -3.28 -10.35 7.56
N LEU A 264 -2.81 -11.59 7.73
CA LEU A 264 -2.35 -12.12 9.02
C LEU A 264 -1.11 -11.38 9.54
N MET A 265 -0.19 -11.04 8.66
CA MET A 265 0.95 -10.18 9.00
C MET A 265 0.46 -8.80 9.48
N VAL A 266 -0.46 -8.17 8.75
CA VAL A 266 -0.99 -6.83 9.10
C VAL A 266 -1.76 -6.85 10.42
N THR A 267 -2.56 -7.87 10.71
CA THR A 267 -3.28 -8.00 11.99
C THR A 267 -2.30 -8.17 13.15
N PHE A 268 -1.30 -9.06 13.01
CA PHE A 268 -0.26 -9.28 14.03
C PHE A 268 0.53 -8.00 14.31
N ILE A 269 0.93 -7.28 13.26
CA ILE A 269 1.63 -6.00 13.39
C ILE A 269 0.76 -4.95 14.07
N SER A 270 -0.52 -4.86 13.72
CA SER A 270 -1.45 -3.91 14.33
C SER A 270 -1.63 -4.20 15.82
N PHE A 271 -1.68 -5.47 16.22
CA PHE A 271 -1.69 -5.86 17.63
C PHE A 271 -0.40 -5.44 18.36
N LEU A 272 0.78 -5.65 17.76
CA LEU A 272 2.04 -5.19 18.34
C LEU A 272 2.09 -3.66 18.47
N GLN A 273 1.55 -2.93 17.49
CA GLN A 273 1.43 -1.46 17.55
C GLN A 273 0.53 -1.00 18.71
N VAL A 274 -0.58 -1.70 18.99
CA VAL A 274 -1.41 -1.43 20.18
C VAL A 274 -0.59 -1.57 21.47
N LEU A 275 0.18 -2.65 21.63
CA LEU A 275 1.00 -2.86 22.82
C LEU A 275 2.07 -1.77 22.99
N LEU A 276 2.69 -1.35 21.89
CA LEU A 276 3.69 -0.28 21.89
C LEU A 276 3.06 1.07 22.27
N HIS A 277 1.89 1.39 21.73
CA HIS A 277 1.16 2.61 22.10
C HIS A 277 0.74 2.61 23.57
N ILE A 278 0.24 1.49 24.11
CA ILE A 278 -0.09 1.38 25.55
C ILE A 278 1.14 1.69 26.41
N ARG A 279 2.30 1.07 26.10
CA ARG A 279 3.55 1.33 26.84
C ARG A 279 3.99 2.78 26.74
N GLN A 280 3.85 3.42 25.59
CA GLN A 280 4.19 4.83 25.41
C GLN A 280 3.24 5.76 26.17
N MET A 281 1.94 5.46 26.18
CA MET A 281 0.95 6.19 26.96
C MET A 281 1.23 6.09 28.46
N GLU A 282 1.63 4.91 28.95
CA GLU A 282 2.03 4.71 30.35
C GLU A 282 3.30 5.50 30.71
N HIS A 283 4.32 5.46 29.83
CA HIS A 283 5.55 6.24 30.01
C HIS A 283 5.29 7.75 30.08
N SER A 284 4.24 8.23 29.42
CA SER A 284 3.86 9.65 29.35
C SER A 284 2.54 9.95 30.09
N ASN A 285 2.19 9.14 31.10
CA ASN A 285 0.92 9.28 31.81
C ASN A 285 0.80 10.60 32.60
N SER A 286 1.92 11.22 32.96
CA SER A 286 1.91 12.54 33.61
C SER A 286 1.67 13.66 32.59
N GLN A 287 0.99 14.73 33.01
CA GLN A 287 0.73 15.91 32.18
C GLN A 287 2.05 16.52 31.64
N PHE A 288 3.09 16.57 32.45
CA PHE A 288 4.42 17.02 32.02
C PHE A 288 5.10 16.04 31.06
N GLY A 289 4.93 14.72 31.24
CA GLY A 289 5.45 13.71 30.32
C GLY A 289 4.81 13.81 28.94
N ALA A 290 3.48 13.93 28.88
CA ALA A 290 2.73 14.05 27.63
C ALA A 290 3.02 15.36 26.87
N SER A 291 3.22 16.49 27.56
CA SER A 291 3.49 17.78 26.91
C SER A 291 4.86 17.86 26.19
N LYS A 292 5.77 16.92 26.48
CA LYS A 292 7.06 16.76 25.77
C LYS A 292 6.92 16.11 24.40
N VAL A 293 5.80 15.43 24.14
CA VAL A 293 5.57 14.69 22.89
C VAL A 293 4.95 15.61 21.84
N SER A 294 5.40 15.46 20.60
CA SER A 294 4.95 16.27 19.47
C SER A 294 3.58 15.80 18.99
N LEU A 295 2.62 16.72 19.02
CA LEU A 295 1.26 16.50 18.50
C LEU A 295 1.28 16.12 17.01
N ILE A 296 2.17 16.74 16.23
CA ILE A 296 2.27 16.54 14.77
C ILE A 296 2.77 15.13 14.45
N MET A 297 3.72 14.59 15.22
CA MET A 297 4.21 13.22 15.03
C MET A 297 3.09 12.19 15.18
N ILE A 298 2.32 12.26 16.28
CA ILE A 298 1.20 11.33 16.52
C ILE A 298 0.07 11.55 15.50
N GLY A 299 -0.20 12.80 15.12
CA GLY A 299 -1.19 13.11 14.08
C GLY A 299 -0.82 12.52 12.71
N GLN A 300 0.44 12.65 12.28
CA GLN A 300 0.93 12.08 11.02
C GLN A 300 0.84 10.55 11.04
N GLN A 301 1.18 9.94 12.16
CA GLN A 301 1.04 8.50 12.39
C GLN A 301 -0.42 8.02 12.26
N ALA A 302 -1.35 8.72 12.90
CA ALA A 302 -2.78 8.41 12.83
C ALA A 302 -3.37 8.57 11.44
N ILE A 303 -2.94 9.58 10.68
CA ILE A 303 -3.36 9.77 9.29
C ILE A 303 -2.90 8.59 8.42
N MET A 304 -1.65 8.14 8.58
CA MET A 304 -1.15 6.97 7.84
C MET A 304 -1.94 5.70 8.14
N ASP A 305 -2.25 5.41 9.41
CA ASP A 305 -3.01 4.21 9.76
C ASP A 305 -4.48 4.31 9.33
N ALA A 306 -5.05 5.50 9.29
CA ALA A 306 -6.37 5.73 8.71
C ALA A 306 -6.38 5.44 7.19
N TYR A 307 -5.35 5.88 6.44
CA TYR A 307 -5.21 5.51 5.02
C TYR A 307 -5.06 4.00 4.82
N LEU A 308 -4.22 3.35 5.64
CA LEU A 308 -4.06 1.89 5.57
C LEU A 308 -5.38 1.19 5.89
N CYS A 309 -6.13 1.65 6.90
CA CYS A 309 -7.44 1.10 7.22
C CYS A 309 -8.40 1.20 6.03
N LEU A 310 -8.49 2.37 5.39
CA LEU A 310 -9.35 2.59 4.23
C LEU A 310 -8.94 1.72 3.04
N LEU A 311 -7.63 1.58 2.80
CA LEU A 311 -7.11 0.74 1.72
C LEU A 311 -7.47 -0.74 1.92
N HIS A 312 -7.32 -1.27 3.14
CA HIS A 312 -7.69 -2.67 3.42
C HIS A 312 -9.21 -2.87 3.35
N LEU A 313 -10.01 -1.92 3.85
CA LEU A 313 -11.46 -2.00 3.76
C LEU A 313 -11.92 -1.97 2.28
N ALA A 314 -11.37 -1.06 1.48
CA ALA A 314 -11.66 -0.97 0.05
C ALA A 314 -11.24 -2.24 -0.69
N ALA A 315 -10.05 -2.79 -0.40
CA ALA A 315 -9.59 -4.05 -0.99
C ALA A 315 -10.51 -5.23 -0.65
N GLY A 316 -11.02 -5.29 0.60
CA GLY A 316 -11.99 -6.30 1.01
C GLY A 316 -13.34 -6.16 0.31
N VAL A 317 -13.84 -4.94 0.12
CA VAL A 317 -15.10 -4.68 -0.59
C VAL A 317 -14.99 -5.06 -2.08
N VAL A 318 -13.83 -4.82 -2.70
CA VAL A 318 -13.57 -5.17 -4.10
C VAL A 318 -13.47 -6.69 -4.29
N VAL A 319 -12.89 -7.40 -3.31
CA VAL A 319 -12.66 -8.85 -3.40
C VAL A 319 -13.48 -9.57 -2.35
N GLU A 320 -14.75 -9.82 -2.67
CA GLU A 320 -15.73 -10.42 -1.74
C GLU A 320 -15.23 -11.72 -1.10
N SER A 321 -14.53 -12.57 -1.86
CA SER A 321 -13.94 -13.83 -1.37
C SER A 321 -12.87 -13.65 -0.29
N LEU A 322 -12.23 -12.48 -0.21
CA LEU A 322 -11.24 -12.11 0.80
C LEU A 322 -11.77 -11.08 1.81
N PHE A 323 -13.05 -10.73 1.75
CA PHE A 323 -13.64 -9.68 2.58
C PHE A 323 -13.35 -9.90 4.06
N ASN A 324 -13.57 -11.12 4.57
CA ASN A 324 -13.36 -11.44 5.99
C ASN A 324 -11.91 -11.20 6.46
N ALA A 325 -10.93 -11.59 5.63
CA ALA A 325 -9.51 -11.42 5.95
C ALA A 325 -9.11 -9.94 5.96
N PHE A 326 -9.47 -9.19 4.91
CA PHE A 326 -9.17 -7.76 4.81
C PHE A 326 -9.95 -6.89 5.80
N ALA A 327 -11.22 -7.22 6.07
CA ALA A 327 -12.04 -6.54 7.07
C ALA A 327 -11.47 -6.72 8.47
N THR A 328 -10.94 -7.90 8.80
CA THR A 328 -10.26 -8.14 10.08
C THR A 328 -9.00 -7.26 10.20
N ALA A 329 -8.17 -7.20 9.16
CA ALA A 329 -7.00 -6.31 9.13
C ALA A 329 -7.39 -4.82 9.26
N ALA A 330 -8.43 -4.40 8.55
CA ALA A 330 -8.97 -3.04 8.61
C ALA A 330 -9.51 -2.72 10.02
N PHE A 331 -10.22 -3.65 10.66
CA PHE A 331 -10.74 -3.48 12.02
C PHE A 331 -9.62 -3.24 13.03
N PHE A 332 -8.55 -4.04 13.01
CA PHE A 332 -7.42 -3.82 13.92
C PHE A 332 -6.71 -2.49 13.65
N LYS A 333 -6.56 -2.08 12.38
CA LYS A 333 -6.05 -0.75 12.04
C LYS A 333 -6.97 0.38 12.49
N PHE A 334 -8.29 0.20 12.35
CA PHE A 334 -9.29 1.12 12.86
C PHE A 334 -9.15 1.31 14.37
N VAL A 335 -9.00 0.22 15.12
CA VAL A 335 -8.75 0.27 16.57
C VAL A 335 -7.46 1.02 16.90
N VAL A 336 -6.37 0.77 16.17
CA VAL A 336 -5.10 1.49 16.37
C VAL A 336 -5.28 3.00 16.21
N PHE A 337 -5.82 3.47 15.08
CA PHE A 337 -5.85 4.91 14.80
C PHE A 337 -6.97 5.65 15.56
N SER A 338 -8.18 5.07 15.62
CA SER A 338 -9.37 5.74 16.17
C SER A 338 -9.46 5.69 17.69
N ILE A 339 -8.90 4.64 18.31
CA ILE A 339 -8.94 4.47 19.77
C ILE A 339 -7.60 4.85 20.39
N PHE A 340 -6.52 4.14 20.07
CA PHE A 340 -5.24 4.33 20.77
C PHE A 340 -4.54 5.62 20.37
N GLU A 341 -4.34 5.86 19.08
CA GLU A 341 -3.64 7.05 18.60
C GLU A 341 -4.43 8.33 18.83
N MET A 342 -5.73 8.32 18.55
CA MET A 342 -6.60 9.46 18.85
C MET A 342 -6.65 9.75 20.35
N ARG A 343 -6.79 8.74 21.22
CA ARG A 343 -6.75 8.95 22.68
C ARG A 343 -5.41 9.54 23.12
N TYR A 344 -4.30 9.06 22.56
CA TYR A 344 -2.99 9.59 22.91
C TYR A 344 -2.79 11.01 22.40
N PHE A 345 -3.24 11.31 21.17
CA PHE A 345 -3.27 12.64 20.59
C PHE A 345 -4.03 13.62 21.51
N LEU A 346 -5.22 13.24 21.97
CA LEU A 346 -6.03 14.06 22.88
C LEU A 346 -5.37 14.24 24.24
N ALA A 347 -4.70 13.22 24.77
CA ALA A 347 -3.95 13.32 26.02
C ALA A 347 -2.81 14.34 25.91
N ILE A 348 -2.04 14.32 24.83
CA ILE A 348 -0.96 15.30 24.54
C ILE A 348 -1.53 16.70 24.34
N TRP A 349 -2.60 16.81 23.55
CA TRP A 349 -3.27 18.09 23.26
C TRP A 349 -3.79 18.74 24.55
N LYS A 350 -4.45 17.96 25.41
CA LYS A 350 -4.92 18.42 26.72
C LYS A 350 -3.75 18.79 27.63
N ALA A 351 -2.67 18.00 27.64
CA ALA A 351 -1.50 18.27 28.48
C ALA A 351 -0.78 19.58 28.13
N THR A 352 -0.89 20.02 26.87
CA THR A 352 -0.28 21.26 26.38
C THR A 352 -1.09 22.51 26.76
N ARG A 353 -2.34 22.36 27.24
CA ARG A 353 -3.23 23.46 27.62
C ARG A 353 -3.60 23.38 29.11
N PRO A 354 -3.04 24.22 29.99
CA PRO A 354 -3.42 24.23 31.40
C PRO A 354 -4.89 24.63 31.57
N ALA A 355 -5.66 23.82 32.30
CA ALA A 355 -7.08 24.04 32.52
C ALA A 355 -7.32 25.08 33.63
N SER A 356 -7.72 26.30 33.27
CA SER A 356 -8.21 27.30 34.22
C SER A 356 -9.74 27.37 34.19
N SER A 357 -10.40 26.73 35.18
CA SER A 357 -11.84 26.76 35.50
C SER A 357 -12.83 26.08 34.52
N SER A 358 -14.02 25.77 35.05
CA SER A 358 -15.11 24.95 34.51
C SER A 358 -15.79 25.49 33.24
N GLU A 359 -15.57 26.75 32.89
CA GLU A 359 -16.02 27.35 31.60
C GLU A 359 -15.35 26.72 30.37
N ASN A 360 -14.29 25.92 30.58
CA ASN A 360 -13.52 25.31 29.50
C ASN A 360 -14.14 24.06 28.86
N TRP A 361 -15.17 23.42 29.42
CA TRP A 361 -15.66 22.16 28.84
C TRP A 361 -16.30 22.35 27.46
N GLU A 362 -17.14 23.37 27.31
CA GLU A 362 -17.75 23.70 26.01
C GLU A 362 -16.72 24.25 25.00
N VAL A 363 -15.76 25.05 25.48
CA VAL A 363 -14.62 25.50 24.66
C VAL A 363 -13.78 24.30 24.21
N MET A 364 -13.50 23.36 25.10
CA MET A 364 -12.76 22.14 24.79
C MET A 364 -13.53 21.26 23.81
N ARG A 365 -14.85 21.12 23.94
CA ARG A 365 -15.70 20.40 22.98
C ARG A 365 -15.66 21.05 21.59
N ARG A 366 -15.73 22.38 21.51
CA ARG A 366 -15.63 23.11 20.23
C ARG A 366 -14.27 22.89 19.57
N GLU A 367 -13.20 23.02 20.34
CA GLU A 367 -11.84 22.80 19.87
C GLU A 367 -11.59 21.34 19.44
N LEU A 368 -12.19 20.39 20.17
CA LEU A 368 -12.17 18.97 19.82
C LEU A 368 -12.89 18.71 18.49
N SER A 369 -14.06 19.31 18.27
CA SER A 369 -14.78 19.24 17.00
C SER A 369 -13.97 19.84 15.84
N VAL A 370 -13.31 20.98 16.07
CA VAL A 370 -12.39 21.60 15.09
C VAL A 370 -11.17 20.71 14.81
N LEU A 371 -10.67 20.01 15.82
CA LEU A 371 -9.57 19.07 15.63
C LEU A 371 -9.99 17.88 14.76
N TYR A 372 -11.15 17.28 15.02
CA TYR A 372 -11.69 16.20 14.21
C TYR A 372 -12.00 16.64 12.78
N SER A 373 -12.57 17.83 12.59
CA SER A 373 -12.84 18.35 11.24
C SER A 373 -11.55 18.60 10.46
N ARG A 374 -10.48 19.07 11.12
CA ARG A 374 -9.14 19.16 10.50
C ARG A 374 -8.57 17.78 10.16
N PHE A 375 -8.71 16.80 11.05
CA PHE A 375 -8.26 15.43 10.80
C PHE A 375 -8.96 14.84 9.56
N TYR A 376 -10.29 14.92 9.49
CA TYR A 376 -11.05 14.44 8.34
C TYR A 376 -10.78 15.26 7.07
N GLY A 377 -10.60 16.57 7.18
CA GLY A 377 -10.21 17.42 6.06
C GLY A 377 -8.84 17.04 5.46
N ILE A 378 -7.85 16.75 6.31
CA ILE A 378 -6.52 16.27 5.87
C ILE A 378 -6.63 14.86 5.25
N LEU A 379 -7.48 14.00 5.81
CA LEU A 379 -7.71 12.67 5.28
C LEU A 379 -8.35 12.73 3.88
N VAL A 380 -9.45 13.47 3.71
CA VAL A 380 -10.12 13.59 2.39
C VAL A 380 -9.22 14.34 1.40
N GLY A 381 -8.60 15.44 1.84
CA GLY A 381 -7.68 16.21 1.01
C GLY A 381 -6.47 15.41 0.55
N GLY A 382 -5.91 14.54 1.40
CA GLY A 382 -4.79 13.71 0.99
C GLY A 382 -5.19 12.54 0.07
N ILE A 383 -6.43 12.03 0.10
CA ILE A 383 -6.94 11.13 -0.96
C ILE A 383 -6.87 11.84 -2.32
N LEU A 384 -7.35 13.08 -2.41
CA LEU A 384 -7.31 13.87 -3.65
C LEU A 384 -5.86 14.14 -4.09
N VAL A 385 -4.99 14.55 -3.17
CA VAL A 385 -3.56 14.81 -3.47
C VAL A 385 -2.86 13.53 -3.96
N THR A 386 -3.09 12.39 -3.31
CA THR A 386 -2.49 11.11 -3.74
C THR A 386 -3.02 10.65 -5.08
N TYR A 387 -4.28 10.96 -5.43
CA TYR A 387 -4.89 10.67 -6.73
C TYR A 387 -4.30 11.53 -7.85
N GLU A 388 -4.17 12.84 -7.64
CA GLU A 388 -3.61 13.77 -8.62
C GLU A 388 -2.10 13.55 -8.81
N LEU A 389 -1.36 13.34 -7.71
CA LEU A 389 0.09 13.17 -7.70
C LEU A 389 0.52 11.70 -7.74
N ARG A 390 -0.25 10.81 -8.38
CA ARG A 390 0.06 9.37 -8.49
C ARG A 390 1.47 9.10 -9.04
N VAL A 391 1.96 9.94 -9.95
CA VAL A 391 3.33 9.85 -10.50
C VAL A 391 4.40 9.97 -9.40
N PHE A 392 4.12 10.75 -8.36
CA PHE A 392 5.03 11.00 -7.23
C PHE A 392 4.73 10.13 -6.00
N LEU A 393 3.98 9.02 -6.15
CA LEU A 393 3.57 8.17 -5.03
C LEU A 393 4.75 7.72 -4.14
N ARG A 394 5.90 7.38 -4.73
CA ARG A 394 7.11 7.02 -3.98
C ARG A 394 7.62 8.17 -3.10
N ALA A 395 7.58 9.40 -3.58
CA ALA A 395 7.97 10.58 -2.81
C ALA A 395 6.95 10.91 -1.71
N ILE A 396 5.65 10.74 -1.99
CA ILE A 396 4.58 10.89 -0.99
C ILE A 396 4.77 9.87 0.15
N VAL A 397 5.12 8.63 -0.17
CA VAL A 397 5.43 7.61 0.86
C VAL A 397 6.65 8.03 1.68
N PHE A 398 7.73 8.53 1.08
CA PHE A 398 8.87 9.07 1.84
C PHE A 398 8.45 10.18 2.82
N LEU A 399 7.62 11.12 2.36
CA LEU A 399 7.10 12.19 3.22
C LEU A 399 6.22 11.63 4.34
N ALA A 400 5.35 10.67 4.05
CA ALA A 400 4.53 10.00 5.06
C ALA A 400 5.40 9.31 6.13
N TYR A 401 6.52 8.70 5.72
CA TYR A 401 7.50 8.03 6.59
C TYR A 401 8.49 8.97 7.28
N SER A 402 8.33 10.30 7.17
CA SER A 402 9.10 11.28 7.95
C SER A 402 8.51 11.54 9.34
N PHE A 403 7.69 10.63 9.87
CA PHE A 403 6.85 10.87 11.05
C PHE A 403 7.64 11.10 12.34
N TRP A 404 8.93 10.72 12.42
CA TRP A 404 9.78 11.03 13.58
C TRP A 404 10.35 12.46 13.54
N VAL A 405 10.46 13.08 12.37
CA VAL A 405 11.05 14.42 12.18
C VAL A 405 10.38 15.48 13.07
N PRO A 406 9.03 15.57 13.17
CA PRO A 406 8.39 16.54 14.05
C PRO A 406 8.81 16.42 15.52
N GLN A 407 9.08 15.21 16.02
CA GLN A 407 9.58 15.01 17.39
C GLN A 407 11.04 15.43 17.52
N ILE A 408 11.90 15.08 16.57
CA ILE A 408 13.31 15.50 16.56
C ILE A 408 13.40 17.03 16.66
N VAL A 409 12.61 17.73 15.84
CA VAL A 409 12.52 19.20 15.83
C VAL A 409 11.99 19.72 17.18
N THR A 410 10.93 19.11 17.71
CA THR A 410 10.36 19.52 19.01
C THR A 410 11.38 19.35 20.15
N ASN A 411 12.18 18.28 20.14
CA ASN A 411 13.21 18.02 21.14
C ASN A 411 14.28 19.10 21.15
N ILE A 412 14.68 19.56 19.97
CA ILE A 412 15.70 20.60 19.81
C ILE A 412 15.18 21.94 20.34
N ILE A 413 13.97 22.33 19.89
CA ILE A 413 13.37 23.63 20.20
C ILE A 413 13.07 23.73 21.70
N LYS A 414 12.40 22.73 22.27
CA LYS A 414 11.93 22.74 23.66
C LYS A 414 12.96 22.15 24.66
N ASP A 415 14.12 21.70 24.19
CA ASP A 415 15.14 21.01 24.99
C ASP A 415 14.59 19.85 25.84
N THR A 416 13.69 19.05 25.26
CA THR A 416 13.03 17.99 26.00
C THR A 416 13.94 16.77 26.15
N ARG A 417 14.04 16.28 27.39
CA ARG A 417 14.74 15.03 27.71
C ARG A 417 13.77 13.88 27.83
N LYS A 418 14.14 12.76 27.20
CA LYS A 418 13.45 11.46 27.26
C LYS A 418 11.93 11.57 27.02
N PRO A 419 11.47 12.15 25.89
CA PRO A 419 10.04 12.27 25.58
C PRO A 419 9.39 10.94 25.20
N LEU A 420 10.16 10.01 24.63
CA LEU A 420 9.69 8.75 24.08
C LEU A 420 10.46 7.58 24.69
N HIS A 421 9.75 6.47 24.87
CA HIS A 421 10.32 5.22 25.32
C HIS A 421 11.16 4.57 24.20
N PRO A 422 12.39 4.08 24.44
CA PRO A 422 13.25 3.49 23.40
C PRO A 422 12.61 2.30 22.67
N GLN A 423 11.88 1.43 23.40
CA GLN A 423 11.17 0.31 22.77
C GLN A 423 10.05 0.80 21.84
N TYR A 424 9.41 1.94 22.14
CA TYR A 424 8.41 2.53 21.26
C TYR A 424 9.06 3.04 19.99
N ILE A 425 10.20 3.73 20.07
CA ILE A 425 10.94 4.23 18.90
C ILE A 425 11.32 3.06 17.97
N LEU A 426 11.96 2.02 18.50
CA LEU A 426 12.42 0.87 17.71
C LEU A 426 11.24 0.04 17.19
N GLY A 427 10.30 -0.30 18.07
CA GLY A 427 9.14 -1.11 17.74
C GLY A 427 8.22 -0.46 16.71
N MET A 428 7.93 0.84 16.85
CA MET A 428 7.09 1.57 15.88
C MET A 428 7.78 1.73 14.54
N SER A 429 9.10 1.95 14.53
CA SER A 429 9.87 2.02 13.28
C SER A 429 9.86 0.69 12.53
N ALA A 430 10.11 -0.42 13.23
CA ALA A 430 10.13 -1.76 12.64
C ALA A 430 8.74 -2.19 12.14
N THR A 431 7.70 -2.04 12.97
CA THR A 431 6.33 -2.43 12.62
C THR A 431 5.77 -1.65 11.45
N ARG A 432 6.04 -0.34 11.36
CA ARG A 432 5.56 0.48 10.23
C ARG A 432 6.29 0.18 8.93
N LEU A 433 7.58 -0.18 8.96
CA LEU A 433 8.34 -0.54 7.75
C LEU A 433 7.86 -1.84 7.09
N ALA A 434 7.20 -2.74 7.82
CA ALA A 434 6.82 -4.06 7.31
C ALA A 434 5.91 -4.00 6.06
N ILE A 435 4.92 -3.11 6.01
CA ILE A 435 3.99 -3.02 4.88
C ILE A 435 4.72 -2.53 3.61
N PRO A 436 5.43 -1.38 3.60
CA PRO A 436 6.21 -0.97 2.43
C PRO A 436 7.25 -1.99 2.00
N LEU A 437 7.93 -2.66 2.95
CA LEU A 437 8.92 -3.69 2.62
C LEU A 437 8.29 -4.94 2.00
N TYR A 438 7.10 -5.33 2.45
CA TYR A 438 6.34 -6.40 1.80
C TYR A 438 5.91 -5.99 0.38
N VAL A 439 5.33 -4.80 0.22
CA VAL A 439 4.77 -4.35 -1.06
C VAL A 439 5.86 -4.10 -2.10
N PHE A 440 6.94 -3.41 -1.75
CA PHE A 440 7.99 -3.00 -2.70
C PHE A 440 9.24 -3.87 -2.67
N GLY A 441 9.44 -4.69 -1.63
CA GLY A 441 10.64 -5.52 -1.46
C GLY A 441 10.44 -7.00 -1.78
N CYS A 442 9.21 -7.52 -1.65
CA CYS A 442 8.91 -8.91 -1.96
C CYS A 442 8.67 -9.10 -3.46
N PRO A 443 9.46 -9.92 -4.17
CA PRO A 443 9.26 -10.17 -5.60
C PRO A 443 7.95 -10.91 -5.89
N SER A 444 7.46 -11.67 -4.92
CA SER A 444 6.22 -12.46 -5.00
C SER A 444 5.11 -11.84 -4.15
N ASN A 445 4.92 -10.53 -4.22
CA ASN A 445 3.87 -9.81 -3.49
C ASN A 445 2.47 -10.16 -4.03
N PHE A 446 1.45 -10.04 -3.17
CA PHE A 446 0.07 -10.25 -3.63
C PHE A 446 -0.35 -9.17 -4.64
N LEU A 447 0.10 -7.91 -4.48
CA LEU A 447 -0.25 -6.79 -5.36
C LEU A 447 0.46 -6.79 -6.73
N ARG A 448 1.35 -7.76 -7.00
CA ARG A 448 2.14 -7.89 -8.25
C ARG A 448 2.88 -6.61 -8.67
N ILE A 449 3.28 -5.79 -7.71
CA ILE A 449 4.11 -4.60 -7.96
C ILE A 449 5.57 -5.06 -8.13
N GLU A 450 6.27 -4.53 -9.13
CA GLU A 450 7.69 -4.84 -9.34
C GLU A 450 8.53 -4.48 -8.11
N ALA A 451 9.34 -5.42 -7.65
CA ALA A 451 10.17 -5.23 -6.48
C ALA A 451 11.36 -4.29 -6.77
N ASP A 452 11.47 -3.21 -6.00
CA ASP A 452 12.57 -2.26 -6.08
C ASP A 452 13.38 -2.28 -4.79
N LYS A 453 14.40 -3.15 -4.78
CA LYS A 453 15.29 -3.35 -3.62
C LYS A 453 15.99 -2.06 -3.19
N TRP A 454 16.36 -1.20 -4.13
CA TRP A 454 17.06 0.04 -3.84
C TRP A 454 16.15 1.01 -3.07
N TRP A 455 14.93 1.17 -3.55
CA TRP A 455 13.94 2.01 -2.89
C TRP A 455 13.64 1.54 -1.45
N CYS A 456 13.51 0.22 -1.24
CA CYS A 456 13.34 -0.35 0.11
C CYS A 456 14.53 -0.07 1.02
N ILE A 457 15.77 -0.25 0.55
CA ILE A 457 16.98 0.07 1.32
C ILE A 457 16.99 1.56 1.70
N CYS A 458 16.70 2.45 0.75
CA CYS A 458 16.63 3.88 1.01
C CYS A 458 15.59 4.23 2.09
N LEU A 459 14.38 3.64 2.01
CA LEU A 459 13.33 3.87 3.01
C LEU A 459 13.73 3.35 4.39
N THR A 460 14.29 2.14 4.47
CA THR A 460 14.77 1.55 5.74
C THR A 460 15.87 2.40 6.36
N VAL A 461 16.86 2.82 5.58
CA VAL A 461 17.93 3.71 6.05
C VAL A 461 17.36 5.05 6.49
N PHE A 462 16.42 5.63 5.74
CA PHE A 462 15.78 6.90 6.09
C PHE A 462 15.08 6.85 7.45
N VAL A 463 14.29 5.81 7.71
CA VAL A 463 13.60 5.62 9.00
C VAL A 463 14.60 5.27 10.10
N ALA A 464 15.60 4.43 9.81
CA ALA A 464 16.64 4.07 10.77
C ALA A 464 17.47 5.28 11.21
N VAL A 465 17.80 6.20 10.30
CA VAL A 465 18.50 7.46 10.63
C VAL A 465 17.65 8.31 11.54
N GLN A 466 16.36 8.49 11.25
CA GLN A 466 15.45 9.25 12.12
C GLN A 466 15.34 8.64 13.53
N ALA A 467 15.14 7.32 13.62
CA ALA A 467 15.07 6.61 14.88
C ALA A 467 16.38 6.70 15.67
N SER A 468 17.52 6.57 14.98
CA SER A 468 18.86 6.69 15.57
C SER A 468 19.07 8.09 16.16
N ILE A 469 18.67 9.15 15.45
CA ILE A 469 18.75 10.53 15.97
C ILE A 469 17.91 10.67 17.26
N LEU A 470 16.70 10.11 17.30
CA LEU A 470 15.87 10.15 18.51
C LEU A 470 16.49 9.38 19.68
N LEU A 471 17.08 8.20 19.43
CA LEU A 471 17.79 7.44 20.47
C LEU A 471 19.03 8.16 20.97
N VAL A 472 19.78 8.78 20.07
CA VAL A 472 20.93 9.62 20.42
C VAL A 472 20.47 10.81 21.28
N GLN A 473 19.38 11.49 20.91
CA GLN A 473 18.76 12.55 21.73
C GLN A 473 18.29 12.03 23.10
N HIS A 474 17.87 10.76 23.20
CA HIS A 474 17.45 10.14 24.45
C HIS A 474 18.63 9.92 25.43
N TYR A 475 19.78 9.44 24.94
CA TYR A 475 20.94 9.12 25.79
C TYR A 475 21.89 10.31 26.01
N PHE A 476 22.21 11.06 24.95
CA PHE A 476 23.19 12.16 25.00
C PHE A 476 22.54 13.54 25.17
N GLY A 477 21.20 13.61 25.13
CA GLY A 477 20.42 14.84 25.27
C GLY A 477 20.06 15.49 23.93
N SER A 478 19.03 16.34 23.94
CA SER A 478 18.39 16.97 22.77
C SER A 478 19.31 17.81 21.89
N ARG A 479 20.40 18.36 22.44
CA ARG A 479 21.25 19.40 21.82
C ARG A 479 22.70 18.97 21.56
N CYS A 480 23.03 17.69 21.72
CA CYS A 480 24.41 17.20 21.62
C CYS A 480 25.08 17.36 20.23
N PHE A 481 24.32 17.62 19.16
CA PHE A 481 24.82 17.75 17.78
C PHE A 481 24.55 19.10 17.10
N ILE A 482 24.15 20.15 17.85
CA ILE A 482 23.72 21.42 17.24
C ILE A 482 24.59 22.60 17.69
N PRO A 483 25.17 23.37 16.75
CA PRO A 483 25.91 24.59 17.07
C PRO A 483 25.05 25.60 17.82
N ARG A 484 25.60 26.23 18.86
CA ARG A 484 24.89 27.16 19.77
C ARG A 484 24.18 28.33 19.05
N GLN A 485 24.55 28.66 17.82
CA GLN A 485 24.01 29.78 17.03
C GLN A 485 22.59 29.55 16.47
N ILE A 486 22.13 28.29 16.35
CA ILE A 486 20.82 27.92 15.76
C ILE A 486 19.78 27.66 16.87
N LEU A 487 20.20 27.67 18.13
CA LEU A 487 19.32 27.37 19.26
C LEU A 487 18.43 28.57 19.59
N PRO A 488 17.13 28.36 19.89
CA PRO A 488 16.29 29.41 20.42
C PRO A 488 16.82 29.87 21.79
N GLU A 489 16.72 31.17 22.05
CA GLU A 489 17.12 31.79 23.31
C GLU A 489 16.26 31.25 24.46
N LYS A 490 16.90 30.66 25.48
CA LYS A 490 16.23 30.12 26.66
C LYS A 490 16.02 31.23 27.70
N TYR A 491 14.88 31.20 28.38
CA TYR A 491 14.66 32.11 29.50
C TYR A 491 15.60 31.76 30.67
N CYS A 492 16.45 32.71 31.05
CA CYS A 492 17.40 32.52 32.14
C CYS A 492 16.70 32.74 33.49
N TYR A 493 16.28 31.64 34.12
CA TYR A 493 15.68 31.65 35.46
C TYR A 493 16.63 32.17 36.56
N HIS A 494 17.94 32.06 36.37
CA HIS A 494 18.96 32.59 37.30
C HIS A 494 19.39 33.99 36.90
N ARG A 495 18.45 34.93 36.93
CA ARG A 495 18.76 36.36 36.76
C ARG A 495 19.11 36.98 38.11
N LYS A 496 20.06 37.93 38.12
CA LYS A 496 20.37 38.70 39.33
C LYS A 496 19.23 39.69 39.58
N VAL A 497 18.65 39.65 40.77
CA VAL A 497 17.66 40.63 41.23
C VAL A 497 18.37 41.69 42.08
N GLU A 498 18.02 42.96 41.90
CA GLU A 498 18.58 44.04 42.72
C GLU A 498 18.02 43.95 44.14
N SER A 499 18.94 43.93 45.12
CA SER A 499 18.62 43.73 46.53
C SER A 499 18.02 45.00 47.12
N ASN A 500 16.71 45.17 46.99
CA ASN A 500 15.96 46.11 47.82
C ASN A 500 15.53 45.39 49.10
N SER A 501 16.50 45.09 49.97
CA SER A 501 16.38 44.84 51.43
C SER A 501 15.06 44.25 51.99
N GLN A 502 14.42 43.32 51.29
CA GLN A 502 13.27 42.54 51.75
C GLN A 502 13.60 41.07 51.53
N ALA A 503 13.70 40.32 52.63
CA ALA A 503 13.75 38.87 52.57
C ALA A 503 12.43 38.39 51.95
N THR A 504 12.49 37.80 50.75
CA THR A 504 11.33 37.20 50.11
C THR A 504 11.22 35.74 50.53
N ASP A 505 10.07 35.32 51.03
CA ASP A 505 9.82 33.93 51.39
C ASP A 505 9.36 33.12 50.18
N CYS A 506 9.83 31.88 50.08
CA CYS A 506 9.40 30.96 49.04
C CYS A 506 8.01 30.39 49.38
N VAL A 507 6.99 30.66 48.55
CA VAL A 507 5.61 30.19 48.79
C VAL A 507 5.48 28.64 48.80
N ILE A 508 6.44 27.92 48.22
CA ILE A 508 6.40 26.45 48.13
C ILE A 508 6.80 25.79 49.46
N CYS A 509 7.89 26.26 50.09
CA CYS A 509 8.44 25.67 51.32
C CYS A 509 8.28 26.58 52.55
N MET A 510 7.78 27.80 52.36
CA MET A 510 7.59 28.84 53.39
C MET A 510 8.88 29.27 54.11
N ALA A 511 10.05 29.00 53.52
CA ALA A 511 11.35 29.44 54.05
C ALA A 511 11.86 30.68 53.30
N SER A 512 12.66 31.50 53.98
CA SER A 512 13.28 32.68 53.40
C SER A 512 14.27 32.32 52.29
N ILE A 513 14.34 33.20 51.27
CA ILE A 513 15.25 33.04 50.13
C ILE A 513 16.47 33.93 50.35
N ASP A 514 17.65 33.32 50.38
CA ASP A 514 18.91 34.05 50.43
C ASP A 514 19.26 34.61 49.04
N LEU A 515 19.05 35.92 48.86
CA LEU A 515 19.32 36.62 47.60
C LEU A 515 20.82 36.81 47.31
N SER A 516 21.71 36.52 48.28
CA SER A 516 23.15 36.61 48.09
C SER A 516 23.69 35.52 47.16
N ARG A 517 23.01 34.36 47.09
CA ARG A 517 23.43 33.18 46.31
C ARG A 517 22.59 32.99 45.05
N ARG A 518 23.10 33.44 43.91
CA ARG A 518 22.43 33.42 42.59
C ARG A 518 21.86 32.06 42.16
N TYR A 519 22.49 30.96 42.56
CA TYR A 519 22.08 29.61 42.14
C TYR A 519 21.05 28.96 43.07
N ASP A 520 20.80 29.55 44.24
CA ASP A 520 19.86 29.01 45.23
C ASP A 520 18.42 29.47 44.98
N TYR A 521 18.22 30.46 44.10
CA TYR A 521 16.90 30.96 43.70
C TYR A 521 16.71 31.00 42.20
N MET A 522 15.43 30.95 41.79
CA MET A 522 14.96 31.12 40.42
C MET A 522 13.90 32.21 40.37
N VAL A 523 13.95 33.00 39.31
CA VAL A 523 13.02 34.10 39.02
C VAL A 523 12.17 33.71 37.83
N THR A 524 10.85 33.74 37.99
CA THR A 524 9.92 33.47 36.89
C THR A 524 9.75 34.71 35.99
N PRO A 525 9.22 34.59 34.76
CA PRO A 525 8.93 35.76 33.91
C PRO A 525 7.83 36.69 34.45
N CYS A 526 7.11 36.26 35.49
CA CYS A 526 6.21 37.10 36.26
C CYS A 526 6.88 37.74 37.48
N GLU A 527 8.21 37.67 37.57
CA GLU A 527 9.04 38.28 38.62
C GLU A 527 8.81 37.71 40.03
N HIS A 528 8.27 36.48 40.14
CA HIS A 528 8.16 35.79 41.43
C HIS A 528 9.42 34.96 41.72
N LEU A 529 9.83 34.97 42.99
CA LEU A 529 11.06 34.34 43.50
C LEU A 529 10.76 33.03 44.22
N PHE A 530 11.56 32.00 43.96
CA PHE A 530 11.47 30.69 44.62
C PHE A 530 12.86 30.08 44.80
N HIS A 531 13.04 29.16 45.76
CA HIS A 531 14.26 28.35 45.77
C HIS A 531 14.36 27.50 44.50
N SER A 532 15.57 27.36 43.97
CA SER A 532 15.83 26.59 42.74
C SER A 532 15.28 25.16 42.82
N GLY A 533 15.59 24.45 43.91
CA GLY A 533 15.11 23.09 44.14
C GLY A 533 13.60 22.97 44.41
N CYS A 534 12.93 24.04 44.83
CA CYS A 534 11.47 24.05 45.04
C CYS A 534 10.73 24.27 43.72
N LEU A 535 11.14 25.28 42.95
CA LEU A 535 10.53 25.56 41.66
C LEU A 535 10.78 24.43 40.65
N GLN A 536 11.96 23.80 40.67
CA GLN A 536 12.26 22.67 39.80
C GLN A 536 11.33 21.48 40.04
N ARG A 537 11.14 21.07 41.31
CA ARG A 537 10.17 20.02 41.68
C ARG A 537 8.73 20.39 41.33
N TRP A 538 8.37 21.68 41.44
CA TRP A 538 7.04 22.14 41.06
C TRP A 538 6.83 22.06 39.54
N MET A 539 7.82 22.48 38.74
CA MET A 539 7.77 22.40 37.27
C MET A 539 7.64 20.96 36.75
N ASP A 540 8.16 19.97 37.49
CA ASP A 540 7.96 18.54 37.18
C ASP A 540 6.49 18.10 37.32
N ILE A 541 5.70 18.81 38.15
CA ILE A 541 4.27 18.54 38.39
C ILE A 541 3.39 19.42 37.49
N LYS A 542 3.61 20.75 37.49
CA LYS A 542 2.84 21.73 36.72
C LYS A 542 3.73 22.87 36.21
N MET A 543 3.59 23.21 34.92
CA MET A 543 4.30 24.31 34.25
C MET A 543 3.61 25.68 34.43
N GLU A 544 3.27 26.02 35.67
CA GLU A 544 2.60 27.27 36.05
C GLU A 544 3.27 27.87 37.30
N CYS A 545 3.33 29.19 37.38
CA CYS A 545 3.85 29.89 38.55
C CYS A 545 2.97 29.58 39.80
N PRO A 546 3.55 29.12 40.93
CA PRO A 546 2.80 28.83 42.15
C PRO A 546 2.00 30.04 42.69
N THR A 547 2.52 31.26 42.50
CA THR A 547 1.91 32.48 43.04
C THR A 547 0.77 32.99 42.15
N CYS A 548 1.01 33.14 40.84
CA CYS A 548 0.05 33.80 39.95
C CYS A 548 -0.52 32.91 38.84
N ARG A 549 -0.16 31.62 38.81
CA ARG A 549 -0.62 30.61 37.82
C ARG A 549 -0.33 30.94 36.35
N ARG A 550 0.51 31.95 36.09
CA ARG A 550 0.99 32.26 34.72
C ARG A 550 1.85 31.10 34.22
N SER A 551 1.68 30.71 32.96
CA SER A 551 2.47 29.64 32.34
C SER A 551 3.96 29.98 32.35
N LEU A 552 4.78 28.99 32.68
CA LEU A 552 6.24 29.15 32.75
C LEU A 552 6.88 28.65 31.45
N PRO A 553 7.83 29.39 30.85
CA PRO A 553 8.60 28.92 29.71
C PRO A 553 9.51 27.75 30.12
N PRO A 554 9.82 26.79 29.24
CA PRO A 554 10.77 25.72 29.56
C PRO A 554 12.16 26.31 29.88
N ALA A 555 12.77 25.84 30.97
CA ALA A 555 14.12 26.22 31.42
C ALA A 555 15.24 25.64 30.56
#